data_AF-A0A8X6UZ95-F1
#
_entry.id   AF-A0A8X6UZ95-F1
#
_cell.length_a   1.000
_cell.length_b   1.000
_cell.length_c   1.000
_cell.angle_alpha   90.00
_cell.angle_beta   90.00
_cell.angle_gamma   90.00
#
_symmetry.space_group_name_H-M   'P 1'
#
loop_
_entity.id
_entity.type
_entity.pdbx_description
1 polymer ?
#
loop_
_entity_poly.entity_id
_entity_poly.type
_entity_poly.pdbx_seq_one_letter_code
_entity_poly.pdbx_strand_id
1 'polypeptide(L)' 'MKTAGWSTCRVAGQVDRSECAVRNCWDQWTREGTHARKTGSGTTRKTTRREDRRIVRKALVNPTVTRSTIRADVGVANVP' A
#
# COMPACT_ATOMS: atom_id res chain seq x y z
N MET A 1 9.85 26.68 -14.67
CA MET A 1 10.53 26.51 -15.97
C MET A 1 10.27 25.09 -16.44
N LYS A 2 9.50 24.93 -17.52
CA LYS A 2 9.19 23.65 -18.18
C LYS A 2 10.21 23.50 -19.29
N THR A 3 11.05 22.48 -19.23
CA THR A 3 12.21 22.31 -20.12
C THR A 3 11.88 22.40 -21.62
N ALA A 4 10.62 22.16 -22.03
CA ALA A 4 10.14 22.26 -23.41
C ALA A 4 9.25 23.47 -23.73
N GLY A 5 8.96 24.37 -22.78
CA GLY A 5 8.12 25.57 -23.01
C GLY A 5 6.62 25.31 -23.23
N TRP A 6 6.12 24.08 -23.03
CA TRP A 6 4.73 23.72 -23.30
C TRP A 6 3.77 24.13 -22.16
N SER A 7 2.56 24.59 -22.49
CA SER A 7 1.52 24.81 -21.49
C SER A 7 1.07 23.48 -20.86
N THR A 8 0.57 23.51 -19.62
CA THR A 8 0.17 22.27 -18.91
C THR A 8 -1.07 21.67 -19.58
N CYS A 9 -2.00 22.54 -20.01
CA CYS A 9 -3.15 22.16 -20.82
C CYS A 9 -2.76 21.47 -22.14
N ARG A 10 -1.74 21.96 -22.86
CA ARG A 10 -1.24 21.27 -24.07
C ARG A 10 -0.70 19.88 -23.78
N VAL A 11 0.09 19.74 -22.71
CA VAL A 11 0.60 18.42 -22.28
C VAL A 11 -0.56 17.50 -21.93
N ALA A 12 -1.52 17.99 -21.15
CA ALA A 12 -2.71 17.25 -20.73
C ALA A 12 -3.52 16.70 -21.92
N GLY A 13 -3.73 17.53 -22.94
CA GLY A 13 -4.38 17.11 -24.19
C GLY A 13 -3.56 16.06 -24.96
N GLN A 14 -2.23 16.18 -24.98
CA GLN A 14 -1.35 15.21 -25.66
C GLN A 14 -1.35 13.84 -24.97
N VAL A 15 -1.48 13.79 -23.65
CA VAL A 15 -1.43 12.53 -22.87
C VAL A 15 -2.81 11.97 -22.51
N ASP A 16 -3.89 12.63 -22.96
CA ASP A 16 -5.28 12.30 -22.61
C ASP A 16 -5.50 12.17 -21.09
N ARG A 17 -5.03 13.19 -20.35
CA ARG A 17 -5.19 13.27 -18.88
C ARG A 17 -5.69 14.65 -18.48
N SER A 18 -6.20 14.75 -17.25
CA SER A 18 -6.56 16.05 -16.70
C SER A 18 -5.32 16.91 -16.44
N GLU A 19 -5.46 18.22 -16.60
CA GLU A 19 -4.39 19.18 -16.30
C GLU A 19 -3.91 19.06 -14.84
N CYS A 20 -4.84 18.76 -13.92
CA CYS A 20 -4.53 18.52 -12.52
C CYS A 20 -3.63 17.29 -12.33
N ALA A 21 -3.85 16.20 -13.08
CA ALA A 21 -2.99 15.02 -13.03
C ALA A 21 -1.57 15.33 -13.52
N VAL A 22 -1.44 16.10 -14.61
CA VAL A 22 -0.13 16.53 -15.13
C VAL A 22 0.60 17.41 -14.11
N ARG A 23 -0.10 18.37 -13.49
CA ARG A 23 0.47 19.23 -12.45
C ARG A 23 0.94 18.42 -11.23
N ASN A 24 0.10 17.53 -10.71
CA ASN A 24 0.44 16.72 -9.54
C ASN A 24 1.64 15.80 -9.81
N CYS A 25 1.72 15.21 -11.01
CA CYS A 25 2.86 14.39 -11.42
C CYS A 25 4.16 15.21 -11.49
N TRP A 26 4.08 16.45 -11.98
CA TRP A 26 5.23 17.35 -12.04
C TRP A 26 5.68 17.83 -10.65
N ASP A 27 4.73 18.18 -9.78
CA ASP A 27 5.01 18.54 -8.39
C ASP A 27 5.63 17.36 -7.63
N GLN A 28 5.17 16.13 -7.88
CA GLN A 28 5.79 14.94 -7.31
C GLN A 28 7.21 14.75 -7.82
N TRP A 29 7.42 14.84 -9.13
CA TRP A 29 8.75 14.70 -9.74
C TRP A 29 9.75 15.73 -9.19
N THR A 30 9.35 16.99 -9.09
CA THR A 30 10.22 18.06 -8.57
C THR A 30 10.56 17.92 -7.08
N ARG A 31 9.65 17.36 -6.28
CA ARG A 31 9.86 17.15 -4.84
C ARG A 31 10.61 15.87 -4.50
N GLU A 32 10.31 14.78 -5.20
CA GLU A 32 10.75 13.44 -4.82
C GLU A 32 11.76 12.84 -5.81
N GLY A 33 11.95 13.47 -6.97
CA GLY A 33 12.79 12.93 -8.05
C GLY A 33 12.23 11.65 -8.69
N THR A 34 10.97 11.30 -8.40
CA THR A 34 10.32 10.10 -8.88
C THR A 34 8.91 10.38 -9.38
N HIS A 35 8.54 9.71 -10.47
CA HIS A 35 7.18 9.69 -11.01
C HIS A 35 6.42 8.44 -10.55
N ALA A 36 7.09 7.56 -9.79
CA ALA A 36 6.49 6.34 -9.30
C ALA A 36 5.41 6.69 -8.26
N ARG A 37 4.26 6.03 -8.36
CA ARG A 37 3.25 6.13 -7.31
C ARG A 37 3.79 5.51 -6.04
N LYS A 38 3.58 6.19 -4.90
CA LYS A 38 3.83 5.60 -3.59
C LYS A 38 2.96 4.37 -3.42
N THR A 39 3.57 3.26 -2.99
CA THR A 39 2.81 2.09 -2.57
C THR A 39 1.86 2.53 -1.46
N GLY A 40 0.55 2.34 -1.67
CA GLY A 40 -0.43 2.62 -0.65
C GLY A 40 -0.13 1.81 0.61
N SER A 41 -0.50 2.33 1.78
CA SER A 41 -0.35 1.64 3.07
C SER A 41 -1.16 0.34 3.17
N GLY A 42 -2.07 0.11 2.22
CA GLY A 42 -3.00 -1.01 2.25
C GLY A 42 -3.95 -0.92 3.43
N THR A 43 -4.74 -1.98 3.64
CA THR A 43 -5.58 -2.11 4.83
C THR A 43 -4.72 -2.34 6.06
N THR A 44 -5.09 -1.73 7.19
CA THR A 44 -4.45 -1.97 8.49
C THR A 44 -4.46 -3.46 8.82
N ARG A 45 -3.33 -3.97 9.34
CA ARG A 45 -3.21 -5.38 9.72
C ARG A 45 -4.16 -5.69 10.89
N LYS A 46 -4.83 -6.84 10.80
CA LYS A 46 -5.70 -7.36 11.87
C LYS A 46 -4.90 -8.05 12.99
N THR A 47 -3.68 -8.47 12.69
CA THR A 47 -2.76 -9.12 13.62
C THR A 47 -1.45 -8.36 13.74
N THR A 48 -0.87 -8.38 14.93
CA THR A 48 0.47 -7.87 15.20
C THR A 48 1.54 -8.88 14.79
N ARG A 49 2.77 -8.42 14.58
CA ARG A 49 3.92 -9.31 14.29
C ARG A 49 4.18 -10.36 15.39
N ARG A 50 3.75 -10.10 16.63
CA ARG A 50 3.88 -11.06 17.73
C ARG A 50 2.84 -12.16 17.62
N GLU A 51 1.61 -11.80 17.27
CA GLU A 51 0.50 -12.72 17.04
C GLU A 51 0.78 -13.61 15.84
N ASP A 52 1.22 -13.06 14.71
CA ASP A 52 1.58 -13.82 13.51
C ASP A 52 2.64 -14.90 13.80
N ARG A 53 3.70 -14.53 14.54
CA ARG A 53 4.73 -15.48 14.95
C ARG A 53 4.17 -16.60 15.84
N ARG A 54 3.19 -16.29 16.69
CA ARG A 54 2.54 -17.29 17.56
C ARG A 54 1.62 -18.22 16.76
N ILE A 55 0.86 -17.67 15.80
CA ILE A 55 0.04 -18.43 14.85
C ILE A 55 0.92 -19.43 14.08
N VAL A 56 1.99 -18.94 13.45
CA VAL A 56 2.92 -19.78 12.68
C VAL A 56 3.54 -20.86 13.57
N ARG A 57 4.02 -20.50 14.77
CA ARG A 57 4.62 -21.49 15.69
C ARG A 57 3.62 -22.58 16.07
N LYS A 58 2.37 -22.24 16.39
CA LYS A 58 1.34 -23.23 16.76
C LYS A 58 1.03 -24.17 15.61
N ALA A 59 0.86 -23.64 14.41
CA ALA A 59 0.60 -24.43 13.21
C ALA A 59 1.78 -25.37 12.86
N LEU A 60 3.02 -24.92 13.08
CA LEU A 60 4.20 -25.75 12.86
C LEU A 60 4.37 -26.85 13.90
N VAL A 61 4.07 -26.57 15.18
CA VAL A 61 4.19 -27.57 16.27
C VAL A 61 3.12 -28.65 16.15
N ASN A 62 1.89 -28.28 15.81
CA ASN A 62 0.82 -29.23 15.55
C ASN A 62 0.03 -28.84 14.30
N PRO A 63 0.32 -29.45 13.14
CA PRO A 63 -0.36 -29.14 11.88
C PRO A 63 -1.88 -29.39 11.88
N THR A 64 -2.41 -30.18 12.81
CA THR A 64 -3.85 -30.48 12.89
C THR A 64 -4.62 -29.54 13.81
N VAL A 65 -3.94 -28.59 14.46
CA VAL A 65 -4.59 -27.63 15.35
C VAL A 65 -5.55 -26.75 14.57
N THR A 66 -6.76 -26.58 15.09
CA THR A 66 -7.80 -25.83 14.40
C THR A 66 -7.59 -24.31 14.54
N ARG A 67 -8.14 -23.56 13.59
CA ARG A 67 -8.13 -22.09 13.61
C ARG A 67 -8.71 -21.51 14.90
N SER A 68 -9.82 -22.06 15.40
CA SER A 68 -10.49 -21.56 16.62
C SER A 68 -9.59 -21.71 17.84
N THR A 69 -8.88 -22.84 17.96
CA THR A 69 -7.91 -23.08 19.03
C THR A 69 -6.71 -22.13 18.95
N ILE A 70 -6.14 -21.91 17.75
CA ILE A 70 -5.07 -20.92 17.58
C ILE A 70 -5.58 -19.52 17.96
N ARG A 71 -6.77 -19.15 17.52
CA ARG A 71 -7.36 -17.83 17.79
C ARG A 71 -7.56 -17.58 19.28
N ALA A 72 -8.10 -18.55 20.01
CA ALA A 72 -8.28 -18.47 21.46
C ALA A 72 -6.95 -18.32 22.20
N ASP A 73 -5.92 -19.04 21.76
CA ASP A 73 -4.58 -18.97 22.36
C ASP A 73 -3.89 -17.62 22.10
N VAL A 74 -4.02 -17.08 20.89
CA VAL A 74 -3.33 -15.85 20.47
C VAL A 74 -4.04 -14.59 20.99
N GLY A 75 -5.34 -14.66 21.28
CA GLY A 75 -6.12 -13.52 21.77
C GLY A 75 -6.52 -12.54 20.67
N VAL A 76 -6.62 -13.01 19.41
CA VAL A 76 -6.89 -12.12 18.27
C VAL A 76 -8.35 -11.67 18.27
N ALA A 77 -8.57 -10.35 18.26
CA ALA A 77 -9.88 -9.77 18.00
C ALA A 77 -10.34 -10.14 16.57
N ASN A 78 -11.61 -10.52 16.47
CA ASN A 78 -12.31 -11.06 15.29
C ASN A 78 -11.63 -10.83 13.92
N VAL A 79 -10.80 -11.79 13.51
CA VAL A 79 -10.43 -11.96 12.09
C VAL A 79 -11.60 -12.73 11.46
N PRO A 80 -12.41 -12.16 10.55
CA PRO A 80 -13.43 -12.90 9.80
C PRO A 80 -12.80 -14.06 9.02
#